data_AF-A0A966E092-F1
#
_entry.id   AF-A0A966E092-F1
#
_cell.length_a   1.000
_cell.length_b   1.000
_cell.length_c   1.000
_cell.angle_alpha   90.00
_cell.angle_beta   90.00
_cell.angle_gamma   90.00
#
_symmetry.space_group_name_H-M   'P 1'
#
loop_
_entity.id
_entity.type
_entity.pdbx_description
1 polymer ?
#
loop_
_entity_poly.entity_id
_entity_poly.type
_entity_poly.pdbx_seq_one_letter_code
_entity_poly.pdbx_strand_id
1 'polypeptide(L)'
;MILRITTIAAIALTAACSGDQSDKREEAREYYRTNNTVIPANDEILTFPALPEPSGIRPQANPDRNAYFGDLHVHTTLSFDASAFGTTASPSDAYRYAQGEAIRHPSGFEVQLAQPLDFYAVTDHAVLLGLINEAADTSTTFSQYELAKPYHNINESVDGGLLDLAKRSKVFNNFVADVVASLLDGTFSNSVVNGASKSAWLQTVEAADEAYKPGTFTTFAGYEFTSSTEEREALHRNVIFRGTKRLPAQPFSRFNSTNPEGLWDWMDVLREQGIESLAIPHNSNGSNGAMFAFTDWAGKAIDQEYADQRLRNEPLVEITQVKGTS
;
A
#
# COMPACT_ATOMS: atom_id res chain seq x y z
N MET A 1 -19.08 52.66 43.63
CA MET A 1 -18.56 51.27 43.63
C MET A 1 -18.76 50.73 42.23
N ILE A 2 -17.68 50.76 41.44
CA ILE A 2 -17.69 50.65 39.97
C ILE A 2 -17.49 49.18 39.58
N LEU A 3 -18.38 48.66 38.75
CA LEU A 3 -18.24 47.38 38.03
C LEU A 3 -17.49 47.64 36.70
N ARG A 4 -16.60 46.71 36.30
CA ARG A 4 -16.36 46.16 34.93
C ARG A 4 -14.90 45.67 34.81
N ILE A 5 -14.70 44.36 34.72
CA ILE A 5 -14.46 43.57 33.49
C ILE A 5 -13.18 44.01 32.77
N THR A 6 -12.09 43.29 33.01
CA THR A 6 -10.91 43.28 32.12
C THR A 6 -10.99 42.05 31.23
N THR A 7 -11.41 42.28 30.00
CA THR A 7 -11.53 41.29 28.93
C THR A 7 -10.14 40.91 28.41
N ILE A 8 -9.96 39.60 28.24
CA ILE A 8 -8.88 38.93 27.52
C ILE A 8 -8.82 39.44 26.09
N ALA A 9 -7.69 40.01 25.67
CA ALA A 9 -7.40 40.32 24.29
C ALA A 9 -5.95 39.97 23.98
N ALA A 10 -5.72 38.76 23.47
CA ALA A 10 -4.62 38.40 22.56
C ALA A 10 -4.67 36.91 22.17
N ILE A 11 -5.76 36.44 21.54
CA ILE A 11 -5.73 35.23 20.72
C ILE A 11 -6.53 35.55 19.45
N ALA A 12 -5.88 36.19 18.48
CA ALA A 12 -6.44 36.39 17.15
C ALA A 12 -5.30 36.70 16.16
N LEU A 13 -4.40 35.74 15.93
CA LEU A 13 -3.44 35.81 14.82
C LEU A 13 -2.90 34.45 14.33
N THR A 14 -3.48 33.31 14.75
CA THR A 14 -3.11 31.98 14.24
C THR A 14 -4.17 31.31 13.36
N ALA A 15 -5.35 31.92 13.19
CA ALA A 15 -6.46 31.32 12.44
C ALA A 15 -6.41 31.50 10.91
N ALA A 16 -5.59 32.45 10.40
CA ALA A 16 -5.58 32.77 8.97
C ALA A 16 -4.79 31.75 8.13
N CYS A 17 -3.66 31.22 8.63
CA CYS A 17 -2.88 30.21 7.90
C CYS A 17 -3.49 28.80 7.97
N SER A 18 -4.26 28.50 9.03
CA SER A 18 -4.92 27.19 9.17
C SER A 18 -6.12 27.03 8.23
N GLY A 19 -6.79 28.13 7.86
CA GLY A 19 -7.91 28.12 6.91
C GLY A 19 -7.46 27.72 5.51
N ASP A 20 -6.45 28.42 4.97
CA ASP A 20 -5.92 28.18 3.62
C ASP A 20 -5.42 26.73 3.43
N GLN A 21 -4.73 26.16 4.43
CA GLN A 21 -4.28 24.77 4.35
C GLN A 21 -5.41 23.75 4.51
N SER A 22 -6.48 24.09 5.25
CA SER A 22 -7.66 23.23 5.37
C SER A 22 -8.40 23.16 4.04
N ASP A 23 -8.60 24.30 3.38
CA ASP A 23 -9.32 24.41 2.12
C ASP A 23 -8.56 23.66 1.00
N LYS A 24 -7.23 23.80 0.93
CA LYS A 24 -6.38 23.04 0.00
C LYS A 24 -6.48 21.54 0.19
N ARG A 25 -6.56 21.05 1.44
CA ARG A 25 -6.74 19.63 1.71
C ARG A 25 -8.11 19.12 1.27
N GLU A 26 -9.14 19.93 1.39
CA GLU A 26 -10.48 19.57 0.94
C GLU A 26 -10.53 19.44 -0.59
N GLU A 27 -9.99 20.43 -1.31
CA GLU A 27 -9.85 20.37 -2.77
C GLU A 27 -9.03 19.16 -3.22
N ALA A 28 -7.89 18.91 -2.58
CA ALA A 28 -7.04 17.77 -2.90
C ALA A 28 -7.72 16.42 -2.64
N ARG A 29 -8.52 16.30 -1.57
CA ARG A 29 -9.30 15.08 -1.30
C ARG A 29 -10.36 14.86 -2.36
N GLU A 30 -11.03 15.93 -2.79
CA GLU A 30 -12.06 15.85 -3.81
C GLU A 30 -11.46 15.47 -5.17
N TYR A 31 -10.35 16.09 -5.54
CA TYR A 31 -9.58 15.72 -6.74
C TYR A 31 -9.14 14.26 -6.68
N TYR A 32 -8.53 13.85 -5.56
CA TYR A 32 -8.10 12.46 -5.37
C TYR A 32 -9.27 11.49 -5.52
N ARG A 33 -10.45 11.81 -4.97
CA ARG A 33 -11.65 10.96 -4.97
C ARG A 33 -12.30 10.84 -6.34
N THR A 34 -12.42 11.94 -7.07
CA THR A 34 -13.26 12.03 -8.28
C THR A 34 -12.48 11.86 -9.58
N ASN A 35 -11.17 12.13 -9.59
CA ASN A 35 -10.36 11.95 -10.78
C ASN A 35 -9.82 10.52 -10.88
N ASN A 36 -9.95 9.93 -12.08
CA ASN A 36 -9.44 8.59 -12.34
C ASN A 36 -7.91 8.51 -12.21
N THR A 37 -7.20 9.53 -12.67
CA THR A 37 -5.74 9.54 -12.71
C THR A 37 -5.22 10.81 -12.04
N VAL A 38 -4.29 10.62 -11.10
CA VAL A 38 -3.51 11.69 -10.44
C VAL A 38 -2.11 11.74 -11.04
N ILE A 39 -1.46 10.57 -11.17
CA ILE A 39 -0.14 10.41 -11.78
C ILE A 39 -0.24 9.35 -12.88
N PRO A 40 0.19 9.65 -14.12
CA PRO A 40 0.23 8.65 -15.20
C PRO A 40 1.06 7.42 -14.82
N ALA A 41 0.69 6.25 -15.35
CA ALA A 41 1.44 5.01 -15.16
C ALA A 41 2.85 5.10 -15.76
N ASN A 42 3.77 4.30 -15.21
CA ASN A 42 5.13 4.15 -15.72
C ASN A 42 5.30 2.75 -16.29
N ASP A 43 5.69 2.68 -17.57
CA ASP A 43 5.83 1.43 -18.32
C ASP A 43 7.26 0.87 -18.29
N GLU A 44 8.18 1.51 -17.55
CA GLU A 44 9.55 1.02 -17.38
C GLU A 44 9.54 -0.38 -16.74
N ILE A 45 10.23 -1.32 -17.37
CA ILE A 45 10.44 -2.68 -16.85
C ILE A 45 11.89 -2.82 -16.38
N LEU A 46 12.07 -3.28 -15.15
CA LEU A 46 13.37 -3.62 -14.58
C LEU A 46 13.65 -5.11 -14.73
N THR A 47 14.94 -5.45 -14.77
CA THR A 47 15.40 -6.84 -14.74
C THR A 47 16.15 -7.08 -13.44
N PHE A 48 15.74 -8.11 -12.71
CA PHE A 48 16.32 -8.51 -11.43
C PHE A 48 17.24 -9.73 -11.62
N PRO A 49 18.15 -9.98 -10.67
CA PRO A 49 18.96 -11.20 -10.66
C PRO A 49 18.08 -12.46 -10.77
N ALA A 50 18.62 -13.50 -11.43
CA ALA A 50 17.90 -14.76 -11.50
C ALA A 50 17.87 -15.42 -10.12
N LEU A 51 16.68 -15.86 -9.70
CA LEU A 51 16.52 -16.66 -8.50
C LEU A 51 17.21 -18.02 -8.62
N PRO A 52 17.66 -18.61 -7.50
CA PRO A 52 18.17 -19.97 -7.50
C PRO A 52 17.08 -20.95 -7.98
N GLU A 53 17.44 -21.80 -8.94
CA GLU A 53 16.53 -22.82 -9.43
C GLU A 53 16.28 -23.90 -8.36
N PRO A 54 15.05 -24.42 -8.23
CA PRO A 54 14.80 -25.60 -7.42
C PRO A 54 15.69 -26.76 -7.87
N SER A 55 16.15 -27.58 -6.93
CA SER A 55 16.89 -28.78 -7.29
C SER A 55 16.09 -29.63 -8.29
N GLY A 56 16.75 -30.20 -9.29
CA GLY A 56 16.11 -31.09 -10.27
C GLY A 56 15.52 -32.37 -9.66
N ILE A 57 15.81 -32.64 -8.38
CA ILE A 57 15.27 -33.75 -7.60
C ILE A 57 13.99 -33.23 -6.91
N ARG A 58 12.86 -33.29 -7.63
CA ARG A 58 11.55 -33.09 -7.00
C ARG A 58 11.15 -34.36 -6.24
N PRO A 59 10.69 -34.26 -4.98
CA PRO A 59 10.08 -35.41 -4.29
C PRO A 59 8.94 -35.98 -5.14
N GLN A 60 8.65 -37.29 -4.98
CA GLN A 60 7.43 -37.83 -5.57
C GLN A 60 6.23 -37.03 -5.06
N ALA A 61 5.28 -36.76 -5.96
CA ALA A 61 4.05 -36.08 -5.61
C ALA A 61 3.35 -36.86 -4.49
N ASN A 62 3.00 -36.16 -3.41
CA ASN A 62 2.24 -36.75 -2.32
C ASN A 62 0.88 -37.22 -2.88
N PRO A 63 0.52 -38.52 -2.81
CA PRO A 63 -0.75 -39.02 -3.31
C PRO A 63 -1.96 -38.36 -2.62
N ASP A 64 -1.78 -37.89 -1.38
CA ASP A 64 -2.81 -37.21 -0.60
C ASP A 64 -2.80 -35.67 -0.77
N ARG A 65 -1.94 -35.16 -1.66
CA ARG A 65 -1.63 -33.73 -1.85
C ARG A 65 -0.89 -33.11 -0.67
N ASN A 66 -0.24 -31.98 -0.91
CA ASN A 66 0.41 -31.19 0.13
C ASN A 66 -0.46 -29.99 0.49
N ALA A 67 -0.63 -29.73 1.77
CA ALA A 67 -1.16 -28.46 2.26
C ALA A 67 0.02 -27.54 2.54
N TYR A 68 -0.08 -26.30 2.05
CA TYR A 68 0.90 -25.25 2.29
C TYR A 68 0.21 -24.08 2.98
N PHE A 69 0.87 -23.50 3.97
CA PHE A 69 0.36 -22.40 4.79
C PHE A 69 1.22 -21.15 4.58
N GLY A 70 0.58 -20.02 4.35
CA GLY A 70 1.28 -18.78 4.07
C GLY A 70 0.37 -17.58 4.15
N ASP A 71 0.96 -16.41 3.97
CA ASP A 71 0.27 -15.12 4.03
C ASP A 71 0.62 -14.30 2.78
N LEU A 72 -0.41 -13.70 2.17
CA LEU A 72 -0.29 -12.89 0.96
C LEU A 72 -0.83 -11.47 1.18
N HIS A 73 -1.01 -11.06 2.43
CA HIS A 73 -1.59 -9.77 2.79
C HIS A 73 -0.88 -9.19 4.03
N VAL A 74 0.28 -8.59 3.80
CA VAL A 74 1.20 -8.17 4.87
C VAL A 74 1.74 -6.78 4.57
N HIS A 75 1.66 -5.89 5.55
CA HIS A 75 2.19 -4.53 5.45
C HIS A 75 3.38 -4.34 6.39
N THR A 76 4.31 -3.51 5.94
CA THR A 76 5.60 -3.20 6.56
C THR A 76 5.72 -1.68 6.73
N THR A 77 6.87 -1.23 7.20
CA THR A 77 7.20 0.20 7.30
C THR A 77 7.08 0.94 5.98
N LEU A 78 7.14 0.27 4.82
CA LEU A 78 7.01 0.91 3.51
C LEU A 78 5.56 1.22 3.14
N SER A 79 4.57 0.55 3.75
CA SER A 79 3.17 0.89 3.55
C SER A 79 2.80 2.17 4.29
N PHE A 80 2.08 3.04 3.59
CA PHE A 80 1.59 4.30 4.14
C PHE A 80 0.75 4.10 5.42
N ASP A 81 -0.18 3.15 5.42
CA ASP A 81 -1.09 2.90 6.55
C ASP A 81 -0.34 2.37 7.78
N ALA A 82 0.48 1.34 7.59
CA ALA A 82 1.22 0.69 8.65
C ALA A 82 2.23 1.66 9.29
N SER A 83 2.97 2.40 8.47
CA SER A 83 3.91 3.41 8.97
C SER A 83 3.21 4.55 9.71
N ALA A 84 2.06 5.05 9.21
CA ALA A 84 1.27 6.04 9.92
C ALA A 84 0.81 5.54 11.30
N PHE A 85 0.58 4.24 11.46
CA PHE A 85 0.17 3.60 12.72
C PHE A 85 1.31 2.98 13.55
N GLY A 86 2.57 3.19 13.18
CA GLY A 86 3.71 2.89 14.05
C GLY A 86 4.48 1.63 13.71
N THR A 87 4.16 0.97 12.60
CA THR A 87 4.96 -0.14 12.10
C THR A 87 6.32 0.36 11.63
N THR A 88 7.39 -0.20 12.19
CA THR A 88 8.78 0.10 11.84
C THR A 88 9.52 -1.10 11.22
N ALA A 89 8.90 -2.29 11.23
CA ALA A 89 9.47 -3.50 10.65
C ALA A 89 9.64 -3.37 9.13
N SER A 90 10.82 -3.76 8.62
CA SER A 90 11.13 -3.76 7.19
C SER A 90 10.52 -4.97 6.45
N PRO A 91 10.49 -4.97 5.10
CA PRO A 91 10.20 -6.17 4.33
C PRO A 91 11.08 -7.37 4.71
N SER A 92 12.38 -7.16 4.93
CA SER A 92 13.30 -8.22 5.37
C SER A 92 12.93 -8.77 6.75
N ASP A 93 12.50 -7.93 7.68
CA ASP A 93 12.01 -8.39 9.00
C ASP A 93 10.73 -9.22 8.87
N ALA A 94 9.83 -8.85 7.95
CA ALA A 94 8.60 -9.59 7.69
C ALA A 94 8.89 -11.01 7.16
N TYR A 95 9.84 -11.16 6.23
CA TYR A 95 10.25 -12.48 5.75
C TYR A 95 10.99 -13.30 6.81
N ARG A 96 11.84 -12.69 7.65
CA ARG A 96 12.46 -13.38 8.79
C ARG A 96 11.41 -13.88 9.78
N TYR A 97 10.40 -13.07 10.07
CA TYR A 97 9.27 -13.45 10.92
C TYR A 97 8.49 -14.64 10.33
N ALA A 98 8.19 -14.61 9.03
CA ALA A 98 7.55 -15.73 8.32
C ALA A 98 8.39 -17.02 8.37
N GLN A 99 9.72 -16.91 8.44
CA GLN A 99 10.64 -18.03 8.61
C GLN A 99 10.81 -18.49 10.08
N GLY A 100 10.05 -17.88 11.01
CA GLY A 100 10.00 -18.28 12.41
C GLY A 100 10.88 -17.48 13.35
N GLU A 101 11.52 -16.39 12.90
CA GLU A 101 12.23 -15.48 13.81
C GLU A 101 11.25 -14.59 14.59
N ALA A 102 11.68 -14.08 15.75
CA ALA A 102 10.88 -13.13 16.52
C ALA A 102 10.92 -11.73 15.91
N ILE A 103 9.82 -11.00 15.99
CA ILE A 103 9.69 -9.60 15.56
C ILE A 103 9.25 -8.72 16.73
N ARG A 104 9.70 -7.46 16.75
CA ARG A 104 9.30 -6.49 17.78
C ARG A 104 7.94 -5.91 17.45
N HIS A 105 6.97 -6.10 18.34
CA HIS A 105 5.68 -5.40 18.30
C HIS A 105 5.89 -3.92 18.64
N PRO A 106 5.17 -2.97 17.99
CA PRO A 106 5.29 -1.54 18.27
C PRO A 106 5.09 -1.16 19.75
N SER A 107 4.27 -1.92 20.48
CA SER A 107 4.07 -1.76 21.93
C SER A 107 5.21 -2.30 22.81
N GLY A 108 6.35 -2.70 22.23
CA GLY A 108 7.59 -2.98 22.97
C GLY A 108 7.86 -4.43 23.36
N PHE A 109 7.00 -5.39 23.01
CA PHE A 109 7.21 -6.83 23.27
C PHE A 109 7.51 -7.61 21.98
N GLU A 110 8.03 -8.84 22.09
CA GLU A 110 8.32 -9.68 20.92
C GLU A 110 7.16 -10.63 20.60
N VAL A 111 6.97 -10.88 19.30
CA VAL A 111 6.00 -11.83 18.77
C VAL A 111 6.74 -12.80 17.86
N GLN A 112 6.33 -14.07 17.87
CA GLN A 112 6.92 -15.12 17.04
C GLN A 112 5.82 -16.09 16.59
N LEU A 113 5.91 -16.58 15.35
CA LEU A 113 5.02 -17.64 14.87
C LEU A 113 5.32 -18.95 15.59
N ALA A 114 4.28 -19.74 15.87
CA ALA A 114 4.45 -21.08 16.44
C ALA A 114 5.18 -22.04 15.47
N GLN A 115 5.00 -21.84 14.17
CA GLN A 115 5.65 -22.58 13.09
C GLN A 115 5.96 -21.64 11.92
N PRO A 116 7.09 -21.81 11.21
CA PRO A 116 7.37 -21.09 9.97
C PRO A 116 6.31 -21.36 8.90
N LEU A 117 6.12 -20.39 8.00
CA LEU A 117 5.23 -20.49 6.85
C LEU A 117 5.94 -21.14 5.67
N ASP A 118 5.16 -21.72 4.76
CA ASP A 118 5.63 -22.31 3.49
C ASP A 118 5.79 -21.25 2.39
N PHE A 119 4.95 -20.21 2.42
CA PHE A 119 5.02 -19.09 1.49
C PHE A 119 4.63 -17.75 2.11
N TYR A 120 5.13 -16.65 1.52
CA TYR A 120 4.88 -15.31 2.03
C TYR A 120 4.98 -14.23 0.95
N ALA A 121 4.14 -13.20 1.02
CA ALA A 121 4.27 -12.00 0.22
C ALA A 121 4.05 -10.75 1.08
N VAL A 122 5.01 -9.82 1.04
CA VAL A 122 4.80 -8.46 1.49
C VAL A 122 3.97 -7.74 0.43
N THR A 123 2.88 -7.12 0.82
CA THR A 123 1.92 -6.43 -0.04
C THR A 123 1.61 -5.04 0.48
N ASP A 124 2.66 -4.23 0.65
CA ASP A 124 2.50 -2.82 1.01
C ASP A 124 1.62 -2.06 0.01
N HIS A 125 0.92 -1.02 0.47
CA HIS A 125 0.12 -0.17 -0.42
C HIS A 125 0.99 0.44 -1.53
N ALA A 126 0.62 0.21 -2.79
CA ALA A 126 1.29 0.83 -3.94
C ALA A 126 1.14 2.35 -3.95
N VAL A 127 -0.02 2.85 -3.47
CA VAL A 127 -0.25 4.28 -3.32
C VAL A 127 0.60 4.81 -2.16
N LEU A 128 1.41 5.84 -2.43
CA LEU A 128 2.36 6.44 -1.48
C LEU A 128 3.42 5.47 -0.93
N LEU A 129 3.71 4.38 -1.64
CA LEU A 129 4.71 3.38 -1.25
C LEU A 129 6.06 4.04 -0.88
N GLY A 130 6.47 3.89 0.38
CA GLY A 130 7.70 4.46 0.95
C GLY A 130 7.72 5.97 1.15
N LEU A 131 6.76 6.73 0.61
CA LEU A 131 6.83 8.20 0.61
C LEU A 131 6.69 8.79 2.02
N ILE A 132 5.92 8.14 2.90
CA ILE A 132 5.79 8.60 4.28
C ILE A 132 7.08 8.41 5.07
N ASN A 133 7.88 7.38 4.75
CA ASN A 133 9.21 7.18 5.33
C ASN A 133 10.16 8.28 4.87
N GLU A 134 10.12 8.62 3.59
CA GLU A 134 10.87 9.75 3.03
C GLU A 134 10.48 11.06 3.72
N ALA A 135 9.20 11.28 4.02
CA ALA A 135 8.76 12.46 4.78
C ALA A 135 9.25 12.42 6.24
N ALA A 136 9.23 11.25 6.88
CA ALA A 136 9.57 11.10 8.28
C ALA A 136 11.07 11.25 8.57
N ASP A 137 11.92 10.79 7.66
CA ASP A 137 13.39 10.88 7.77
C ASP A 137 13.89 12.26 7.32
N THR A 138 14.29 13.08 8.30
CA THR A 138 14.79 14.45 8.10
C THR A 138 16.08 14.55 7.25
N SER A 139 16.73 13.44 6.93
CA SER A 139 17.91 13.40 6.07
C SER A 139 17.59 13.33 4.57
N THR A 140 16.35 12.98 4.20
CA THR A 140 15.95 12.83 2.80
C THR A 140 15.71 14.17 2.11
N THR A 141 15.63 14.15 0.78
CA THR A 141 15.24 15.35 0.01
C THR A 141 13.76 15.68 0.20
N PHE A 142 12.88 14.67 0.29
CA PHE A 142 11.44 14.90 0.42
C PHE A 142 11.08 15.53 1.77
N SER A 143 11.79 15.17 2.84
CA SER A 143 11.55 15.76 4.17
C SER A 143 11.85 17.26 4.26
N GLN A 144 12.54 17.84 3.27
CA GLN A 144 12.82 19.28 3.20
C GLN A 144 11.64 20.11 2.70
N TYR A 145 10.63 19.49 2.07
CA TYR A 145 9.40 20.20 1.69
C TYR A 145 8.61 20.63 2.93
N GLU A 146 8.02 21.82 2.89
CA GLU A 146 7.22 22.34 4.02
C GLU A 146 6.09 21.39 4.46
N LEU A 147 5.47 20.70 3.50
CA LEU A 147 4.43 19.71 3.76
C LEU A 147 4.92 18.52 4.60
N ALA A 148 6.22 18.19 4.57
CA ALA A 148 6.77 17.00 5.21
C ALA A 148 7.04 17.21 6.70
N LYS A 149 7.23 18.47 7.14
CA LYS A 149 7.55 18.83 8.54
C LYS A 149 6.60 18.25 9.59
N PRO A 150 5.26 18.22 9.40
CA PRO A 150 4.36 17.60 10.36
C PRO A 150 4.55 16.08 10.52
N TYR A 151 5.23 15.45 9.57
CA TYR A 151 5.45 14.00 9.49
C TYR A 151 6.84 13.56 9.93
N HIS A 152 7.74 14.50 10.24
CA HIS A 152 9.08 14.21 10.77
C HIS A 152 8.97 13.34 12.04
N ASN A 153 9.80 12.30 12.12
CA ASN A 153 9.94 11.46 13.31
C ASN A 153 8.62 10.86 13.84
N ILE A 154 7.61 10.62 12.98
CA ILE A 154 6.30 10.10 13.42
C ILE A 154 6.37 8.76 14.17
N ASN A 155 7.44 8.00 13.97
CA ASN A 155 7.68 6.70 14.60
C ASN A 155 8.88 6.68 15.57
N GLU A 156 9.40 7.84 15.98
CA GLU A 156 10.45 7.94 17.01
C GLU A 156 9.95 7.46 18.39
N SER A 157 8.65 7.63 18.67
CA SER A 157 7.99 7.10 19.87
C SER A 157 6.59 6.60 19.52
N VAL A 158 6.25 5.41 20.02
CA VAL A 158 4.92 4.78 19.89
C VAL A 158 4.47 4.32 21.27
N ASP A 159 3.57 5.06 21.91
CA ASP A 159 3.05 4.69 23.23
C ASP A 159 1.65 4.06 23.18
N GLY A 160 0.94 4.16 22.05
CA GLY A 160 -0.38 3.57 21.84
C GLY A 160 -1.51 4.20 22.68
N GLY A 161 -1.23 5.31 23.37
CA GLY A 161 -2.23 6.06 24.13
C GLY A 161 -3.20 6.84 23.23
N LEU A 162 -4.29 7.34 23.82
CA LEU A 162 -5.33 8.07 23.09
C LEU A 162 -4.81 9.28 22.29
N LEU A 163 -3.82 9.99 22.85
CA LEU A 163 -3.21 11.15 22.17
C LEU A 163 -2.33 10.72 20.99
N ASP A 164 -1.58 9.62 21.13
CA ASP A 164 -0.80 9.04 20.04
C ASP A 164 -1.71 8.55 18.91
N LEU A 165 -2.79 7.83 19.25
CA LEU A 165 -3.80 7.40 18.27
C LEU A 165 -4.44 8.58 17.53
N ALA A 166 -4.72 9.69 18.22
CA ALA A 166 -5.24 10.90 17.59
C ALA A 166 -4.21 11.55 16.65
N LYS A 167 -2.93 11.60 17.04
CA LYS A 167 -1.83 12.10 16.20
C LYS A 167 -1.67 11.24 14.94
N ARG A 168 -1.67 9.91 15.08
CA ARG A 168 -1.55 8.94 13.98
C ARG A 168 -2.73 9.00 13.02
N SER A 169 -3.94 9.10 13.56
CA SER A 169 -5.14 9.33 12.75
C SER A 169 -5.04 10.62 11.96
N LYS A 170 -4.48 11.69 12.54
CA LYS A 170 -4.25 12.95 11.83
C LYS A 170 -3.21 12.80 10.72
N VAL A 171 -2.13 12.07 10.97
CA VAL A 171 -1.11 11.75 9.95
C VAL A 171 -1.75 11.02 8.77
N PHE A 172 -2.46 9.92 9.06
CA PHE A 172 -3.16 9.12 8.05
C PHE A 172 -4.17 9.95 7.25
N ASN A 173 -5.00 10.77 7.90
CA ASN A 173 -6.05 11.53 7.20
C ASN A 173 -5.53 12.73 6.38
N ASN A 174 -4.33 13.23 6.67
CA ASN A 174 -3.81 14.44 6.03
C ASN A 174 -2.74 14.16 4.98
N PHE A 175 -1.93 13.11 5.13
CA PHE A 175 -0.76 12.92 4.28
C PHE A 175 -1.11 12.79 2.79
N VAL A 176 -2.13 11.99 2.45
CA VAL A 176 -2.63 11.86 1.07
C VAL A 176 -3.03 13.23 0.50
N ALA A 177 -3.80 14.01 1.27
CA ALA A 177 -4.28 15.31 0.84
C ALA A 177 -3.14 16.34 0.69
N ASP A 178 -2.16 16.30 1.58
CA ASP A 178 -0.98 17.17 1.50
C ASP A 178 -0.12 16.84 0.28
N VAL A 179 0.10 15.56 -0.02
CA VAL A 179 0.82 15.10 -1.22
C VAL A 179 0.07 15.49 -2.49
N VAL A 180 -1.24 15.25 -2.56
CA VAL A 180 -2.06 15.59 -3.73
C VAL A 180 -2.14 17.11 -3.93
N ALA A 181 -2.32 17.90 -2.87
CA ALA A 181 -2.30 19.36 -2.96
C ALA A 181 -0.98 19.88 -3.54
N SER A 182 0.15 19.32 -3.08
CA SER A 182 1.49 19.69 -3.56
C SER A 182 1.81 19.22 -4.98
N LEU A 183 1.14 18.17 -5.47
CA LEU A 183 1.18 17.80 -6.89
C LEU A 183 0.39 18.82 -7.74
N LEU A 184 -0.80 19.21 -7.27
CA LEU A 184 -1.69 20.11 -7.99
C LEU A 184 -1.14 21.55 -8.08
N ASP A 185 -0.50 22.04 -7.02
CA ASP A 185 0.09 23.38 -7.00
C ASP A 185 1.51 23.45 -7.58
N GLY A 186 2.09 22.31 -7.97
CA GLY A 186 3.41 22.22 -8.57
C GLY A 186 4.58 22.37 -7.59
N THR A 187 4.36 22.24 -6.28
CA THR A 187 5.43 22.20 -5.27
C THR A 187 6.48 21.14 -5.60
N PHE A 188 6.05 20.00 -6.12
CA PHE A 188 6.92 19.02 -6.75
C PHE A 188 6.23 18.31 -7.91
N SER A 189 7.03 17.72 -8.81
CA SER A 189 6.51 16.94 -9.92
C SER A 189 6.30 15.47 -9.53
N ASN A 190 5.53 14.74 -10.35
CA ASN A 190 5.28 13.31 -10.21
C ASN A 190 6.55 12.46 -10.00
N SER A 191 7.70 12.89 -10.53
CA SER A 191 8.97 12.17 -10.40
C SER A 191 9.43 12.00 -8.95
N VAL A 192 9.03 12.90 -8.04
CA VAL A 192 9.38 12.81 -6.62
C VAL A 192 8.64 11.64 -5.96
N VAL A 193 7.32 11.55 -6.16
CA VAL A 193 6.50 10.44 -5.65
C VAL A 193 6.91 9.11 -6.31
N ASN A 194 7.09 9.13 -7.62
CA ASN A 194 7.53 7.98 -8.39
C ASN A 194 8.93 7.49 -7.95
N GLY A 195 9.85 8.41 -7.64
CA GLY A 195 11.18 8.09 -7.13
C GLY A 195 11.14 7.33 -5.82
N ALA A 196 10.35 7.80 -4.85
CA ALA A 196 10.13 7.13 -3.58
C ALA A 196 9.50 5.74 -3.78
N SER A 197 8.45 5.64 -4.61
CA SER A 197 7.76 4.39 -4.93
C SER A 197 8.71 3.37 -5.59
N LYS A 198 9.56 3.79 -6.54
CA LYS A 198 10.56 2.93 -7.18
C LYS A 198 11.58 2.41 -6.18
N SER A 199 12.10 3.29 -5.31
CA SER A 199 13.09 2.92 -4.29
C SER A 199 12.51 1.90 -3.31
N ALA A 200 11.29 2.12 -2.82
CA ALA A 200 10.61 1.20 -1.91
C ALA A 200 10.22 -0.12 -2.60
N TRP A 201 9.77 -0.07 -3.85
CA TRP A 201 9.45 -1.27 -4.62
C TRP A 201 10.68 -2.17 -4.84
N LEU A 202 11.83 -1.57 -5.14
CA LEU A 202 13.10 -2.31 -5.22
C LEU A 202 13.41 -3.03 -3.91
N GLN A 203 13.27 -2.37 -2.76
CA GLN A 203 13.48 -2.98 -1.45
C GLN A 203 12.51 -4.15 -1.20
N THR A 204 11.24 -4.03 -1.60
CA THR A 204 10.25 -5.11 -1.48
C THR A 204 10.65 -6.33 -2.32
N VAL A 205 11.04 -6.13 -3.58
CA VAL A 205 11.44 -7.22 -4.48
C VAL A 205 12.75 -7.86 -4.01
N GLU A 206 13.75 -7.06 -3.63
CA GLU A 206 15.03 -7.55 -3.11
C GLU A 206 14.84 -8.39 -1.84
N ALA A 207 14.02 -7.93 -0.90
CA ALA A 207 13.73 -8.70 0.31
C ALA A 207 13.02 -10.03 0.01
N ALA A 208 12.10 -10.04 -0.97
CA ALA A 208 11.43 -11.26 -1.41
C ALA A 208 12.44 -12.25 -2.04
N ASP A 209 13.30 -11.77 -2.93
CA ASP A 209 14.28 -12.58 -3.64
C ASP A 209 15.36 -13.15 -2.71
N GLU A 210 15.85 -12.34 -1.75
CA GLU A 210 16.82 -12.76 -0.75
C GLU A 210 16.28 -13.82 0.22
N ALA A 211 15.00 -13.71 0.58
CA ALA A 211 14.36 -14.64 1.49
C ALA A 211 13.99 -15.98 0.84
N TYR A 212 13.87 -16.02 -0.49
CA TYR A 212 13.49 -17.21 -1.25
C TYR A 212 14.45 -18.38 -1.01
N LYS A 213 13.90 -19.53 -0.61
CA LYS A 213 14.65 -20.78 -0.40
C LYS A 213 13.95 -21.89 -1.20
N PRO A 214 14.43 -22.23 -2.42
CA PRO A 214 13.76 -23.20 -3.28
C PRO A 214 13.49 -24.53 -2.57
N GLY A 215 12.24 -24.97 -2.59
CA GLY A 215 11.82 -26.22 -1.94
C GLY A 215 11.59 -26.15 -0.43
N THR A 216 11.85 -25.00 0.20
CA THR A 216 11.66 -24.79 1.65
C THR A 216 10.76 -23.60 1.97
N PHE A 217 10.95 -22.47 1.31
CA PHE A 217 10.18 -21.24 1.55
C PHE A 217 10.02 -20.46 0.25
N THR A 218 8.77 -20.29 -0.19
CA THR A 218 8.43 -19.59 -1.44
C THR A 218 8.05 -18.15 -1.14
N THR A 219 8.68 -17.20 -1.81
CA THR A 219 8.32 -15.79 -1.69
C THR A 219 7.72 -15.30 -3.00
N PHE A 220 6.92 -14.25 -2.89
CA PHE A 220 6.42 -13.53 -4.04
C PHE A 220 6.72 -12.05 -3.88
N ALA A 221 7.11 -11.39 -4.97
CA ALA A 221 6.96 -9.95 -5.07
C ALA A 221 5.47 -9.63 -5.22
N GLY A 222 4.97 -8.73 -4.39
CA GLY A 222 3.58 -8.32 -4.41
C GLY A 222 3.37 -6.95 -3.79
N TYR A 223 2.17 -6.40 -3.99
CA TYR A 223 1.77 -5.09 -3.46
C TYR A 223 0.25 -5.03 -3.32
N GLU A 224 -0.26 -4.08 -2.56
CA GLU A 224 -1.70 -3.80 -2.50
C GLU A 224 -2.08 -2.64 -3.43
N PHE A 225 -2.96 -2.90 -4.38
CA PHE A 225 -3.70 -1.86 -5.11
C PHE A 225 -4.89 -1.40 -4.25
N THR A 226 -4.89 -0.12 -3.89
CA THR A 226 -5.79 0.41 -2.85
C THR A 226 -6.69 1.51 -3.42
N SER A 227 -7.83 1.10 -3.96
CA SER A 227 -8.82 2.03 -4.54
C SER A 227 -10.13 2.03 -3.76
N SER A 228 -11.02 2.96 -4.11
CA SER A 228 -12.38 3.03 -3.63
C SER A 228 -13.33 3.56 -4.69
N THR A 229 -14.63 3.33 -4.49
CA THR A 229 -15.67 4.08 -5.20
C THR A 229 -15.68 5.55 -4.77
N GLU A 230 -16.48 6.36 -5.45
CA GLU A 230 -16.68 7.76 -5.12
C GLU A 230 -17.27 7.92 -3.69
N GLU A 231 -18.11 6.96 -3.27
CA GLU A 231 -18.72 6.82 -1.96
C GLU A 231 -17.77 6.22 -0.89
N ARG A 232 -16.50 5.99 -1.25
CA ARG A 232 -15.44 5.43 -0.39
C ARG A 232 -15.63 3.95 -0.03
N GLU A 233 -16.32 3.20 -0.87
CA GLU A 233 -16.42 1.75 -0.69
C GLU A 233 -15.13 1.09 -1.16
N ALA A 234 -14.59 0.16 -0.36
CA ALA A 234 -13.24 -0.39 -0.58
C ALA A 234 -13.15 -1.28 -1.85
N LEU A 235 -12.13 -1.04 -2.67
CA LEU A 235 -11.81 -1.81 -3.88
C LEU A 235 -10.33 -2.23 -3.87
N HIS A 236 -9.90 -2.89 -2.79
CA HIS A 236 -8.51 -3.28 -2.63
C HIS A 236 -8.20 -4.62 -3.32
N ARG A 237 -6.96 -4.81 -3.77
CA ARG A 237 -6.44 -6.08 -4.31
C ARG A 237 -4.97 -6.28 -3.94
N ASN A 238 -4.61 -7.47 -3.48
CA ASN A 238 -3.21 -7.88 -3.43
C ASN A 238 -2.79 -8.42 -4.80
N VAL A 239 -1.84 -7.75 -5.44
CA VAL A 239 -1.27 -8.17 -6.72
C VAL A 239 -0.02 -9.00 -6.45
N ILE A 240 -0.01 -10.24 -6.94
CA ILE A 240 1.05 -11.22 -6.71
C ILE A 240 1.68 -11.60 -8.04
N PHE A 241 2.98 -11.36 -8.20
CA PHE A 241 3.71 -11.72 -9.41
C PHE A 241 4.17 -13.17 -9.38
N ARG A 242 4.14 -13.84 -10.53
CA ARG A 242 4.60 -15.24 -10.69
C ARG A 242 6.11 -15.39 -10.44
N GLY A 243 6.89 -14.36 -10.74
CA GLY A 243 8.33 -14.35 -10.55
C GLY A 243 8.90 -12.94 -10.71
N THR A 244 10.17 -12.76 -10.36
CA THR A 244 10.77 -11.44 -10.13
C THR A 244 11.77 -11.01 -11.20
N LYS A 245 12.20 -11.93 -12.08
CA LYS A 245 13.22 -11.66 -13.12
C LYS A 245 12.94 -10.40 -13.94
N ARG A 246 11.67 -10.13 -14.27
CA ARG A 246 11.23 -8.91 -14.95
C ARG A 246 9.98 -8.40 -14.26
N LEU A 247 10.01 -7.16 -13.79
CA LEU A 247 8.90 -6.51 -13.11
C LEU A 247 8.80 -5.04 -13.52
N PRO A 248 7.62 -4.41 -13.43
CA PRO A 248 7.50 -2.97 -13.60
C PRO A 248 8.38 -2.23 -12.57
N ALA A 249 8.91 -1.07 -12.96
CA ALA A 249 9.79 -0.26 -12.11
C ALA A 249 9.05 0.33 -10.91
N GLN A 250 7.72 0.45 -11.01
CA GLN A 250 6.81 0.89 -9.96
C GLN A 250 5.52 0.06 -10.03
N PRO A 251 4.89 -0.25 -8.88
CA PRO A 251 3.55 -0.82 -8.87
C PRO A 251 2.50 0.10 -9.47
N PHE A 252 1.46 -0.48 -10.07
CA PHE A 252 0.28 0.27 -10.49
C PHE A 252 -0.58 0.59 -9.26
N SER A 253 -0.93 1.85 -9.06
CA SER A 253 -1.57 2.34 -7.85
C SER A 253 -2.86 3.11 -8.15
N ARG A 254 -3.55 3.52 -7.09
CA ARG A 254 -4.69 4.43 -7.16
C ARG A 254 -4.37 5.79 -7.79
N PHE A 255 -3.10 6.20 -7.84
CA PHE A 255 -2.73 7.39 -8.60
C PHE A 255 -2.82 7.18 -10.11
N ASN A 256 -2.70 5.95 -10.60
CA ASN A 256 -2.75 5.64 -12.03
C ASN A 256 -4.19 5.45 -12.52
N SER A 257 -5.01 4.74 -11.74
CA SER A 257 -6.44 4.54 -12.01
C SER A 257 -7.21 4.34 -10.70
N THR A 258 -8.42 4.91 -10.60
CA THR A 258 -9.39 4.53 -9.55
C THR A 258 -10.17 3.28 -9.95
N ASN A 259 -10.33 3.04 -11.24
CA ASN A 259 -11.05 1.90 -11.76
C ASN A 259 -10.17 0.63 -11.70
N PRO A 260 -10.62 -0.46 -11.02
CA PRO A 260 -9.94 -1.76 -11.05
C PRO A 260 -9.73 -2.33 -12.46
N GLU A 261 -10.59 -2.03 -13.43
CA GLU A 261 -10.38 -2.44 -14.83
C GLU A 261 -9.10 -1.83 -15.40
N GLY A 262 -8.72 -0.61 -14.98
CA GLY A 262 -7.44 -0.01 -15.36
C GLY A 262 -6.22 -0.76 -14.79
N LEU A 263 -6.37 -1.41 -13.62
CA LEU A 263 -5.36 -2.34 -13.11
C LEU A 263 -5.31 -3.60 -13.98
N TRP A 264 -6.46 -4.15 -14.37
CA TRP A 264 -6.54 -5.35 -15.21
C TRP A 264 -5.96 -5.12 -16.61
N ASP A 265 -6.25 -3.98 -17.24
CA ASP A 265 -5.65 -3.57 -18.51
C ASP A 265 -4.12 -3.51 -18.41
N TRP A 266 -3.61 -2.90 -17.34
CA TRP A 266 -2.17 -2.85 -17.09
C TRP A 266 -1.56 -4.25 -16.88
N MET A 267 -2.24 -5.13 -16.13
CA MET A 267 -1.82 -6.52 -15.96
C MET A 267 -1.80 -7.29 -17.29
N ASP A 268 -2.76 -7.04 -18.19
CA ASP A 268 -2.80 -7.65 -19.52
C ASP A 268 -1.63 -7.18 -20.39
N VAL A 269 -1.29 -5.89 -20.36
CA VAL A 269 -0.10 -5.35 -21.04
C VAL A 269 1.20 -5.97 -20.52
N LEU A 270 1.31 -6.21 -19.21
CA LEU A 270 2.46 -6.91 -18.63
C LEU A 270 2.51 -8.38 -19.07
N ARG A 271 1.35 -9.04 -19.13
CA ARG A 271 1.22 -10.43 -19.56
C ARG A 271 1.67 -10.63 -21.00
N GLU A 272 1.35 -9.69 -21.90
CA GLU A 272 1.86 -9.68 -23.29
C GLU A 272 3.40 -9.61 -23.36
N GLN A 273 4.04 -9.01 -22.34
CA GLN A 273 5.50 -8.93 -22.21
C GLN A 273 6.12 -10.13 -21.47
N GLY A 274 5.30 -11.13 -21.11
CA GLY A 274 5.69 -12.32 -20.37
C GLY A 274 5.84 -12.12 -18.85
N ILE A 275 5.29 -11.03 -18.32
CA ILE A 275 5.26 -10.74 -16.88
C ILE A 275 3.87 -11.11 -16.36
N GLU A 276 3.79 -12.22 -15.64
CA GLU A 276 2.51 -12.78 -15.20
C GLU A 276 2.23 -12.44 -13.73
N SER A 277 0.98 -12.08 -13.44
CA SER A 277 0.49 -11.80 -12.09
C SER A 277 -0.99 -12.16 -11.94
N LEU A 278 -1.44 -12.23 -10.70
CA LEU A 278 -2.85 -12.25 -10.34
C LEU A 278 -3.14 -11.18 -9.30
N ALA A 279 -4.40 -10.80 -9.17
CA ALA A 279 -4.92 -9.90 -8.15
C ALA A 279 -5.90 -10.66 -7.26
N ILE A 280 -5.83 -10.47 -5.95
CA ILE A 280 -6.72 -11.09 -4.97
C ILE A 280 -7.53 -9.97 -4.33
N PRO A 281 -8.80 -9.77 -4.70
CA PRO A 281 -9.67 -8.83 -4.04
C PRO A 281 -9.88 -9.24 -2.58
N HIS A 282 -9.92 -8.24 -1.71
CA HIS A 282 -10.04 -8.44 -0.27
C HIS A 282 -10.81 -7.30 0.39
N ASN A 283 -11.20 -7.50 1.65
CA ASN A 283 -12.04 -6.57 2.42
C ASN A 283 -13.37 -6.25 1.71
N SER A 284 -13.96 -7.25 1.03
CA SER A 284 -15.14 -7.07 0.20
C SER A 284 -16.37 -6.62 1.00
N ASN A 285 -16.45 -6.93 2.30
CA ASN A 285 -17.44 -6.38 3.21
C ASN A 285 -17.39 -4.83 3.29
N GLY A 286 -16.20 -4.23 3.20
CA GLY A 286 -16.01 -2.79 3.15
C GLY A 286 -16.38 -2.16 1.80
N SER A 287 -16.66 -2.98 0.78
CA SER A 287 -17.09 -2.51 -0.55
C SER A 287 -18.58 -2.21 -0.65
N ASN A 288 -19.39 -2.54 0.37
CA ASN A 288 -20.84 -2.35 0.34
C ASN A 288 -21.51 -2.95 -0.94
N GLY A 289 -20.92 -4.02 -1.48
CA GLY A 289 -21.37 -4.70 -2.70
C GLY A 289 -20.70 -4.23 -4.00
N ALA A 290 -19.98 -3.10 -4.00
CA ALA A 290 -19.33 -2.56 -5.20
C ALA A 290 -18.36 -3.54 -5.85
N MET A 291 -17.66 -4.36 -5.06
CA MET A 291 -16.70 -5.36 -5.60
C MET A 291 -17.38 -6.51 -6.36
N PHE A 292 -18.70 -6.71 -6.18
CA PHE A 292 -19.50 -7.73 -6.85
C PHE A 292 -20.73 -7.12 -7.55
N ALA A 293 -20.63 -5.88 -8.00
CA ALA A 293 -21.69 -5.23 -8.76
C ALA A 293 -22.04 -6.03 -10.03
N PHE A 294 -23.30 -5.93 -10.48
CA PHE A 294 -23.76 -6.51 -11.74
C PHE A 294 -23.42 -5.66 -12.96
N THR A 295 -22.72 -4.54 -12.74
CA THR A 295 -22.31 -3.59 -13.77
C THR A 295 -20.80 -3.39 -13.74
N ASP A 296 -20.24 -3.04 -14.89
CA ASP A 296 -18.87 -2.52 -15.02
C ASP A 296 -18.73 -1.13 -14.36
N TRP A 297 -17.51 -0.59 -14.36
CA TRP A 297 -17.23 0.73 -13.82
C TRP A 297 -18.03 1.86 -14.51
N ALA A 298 -18.38 1.69 -15.78
CA ALA A 298 -19.19 2.64 -16.55
C ALA A 298 -20.71 2.49 -16.33
N GLY A 299 -21.13 1.57 -15.44
CA GLY A 299 -22.54 1.31 -15.13
C GLY A 299 -23.28 0.46 -16.17
N LYS A 300 -22.57 -0.17 -17.11
CA LYS A 300 -23.16 -1.10 -18.09
C LYS A 300 -23.23 -2.49 -17.49
N ALA A 301 -24.21 -3.29 -17.91
CA ALA A 301 -24.29 -4.68 -17.46
C ALA A 301 -23.01 -5.45 -17.86
N ILE A 302 -22.53 -6.29 -16.95
CA ILE A 302 -21.37 -7.17 -17.21
C ILE A 302 -21.62 -8.01 -18.46
N ASP A 303 -20.67 -7.97 -19.37
CA ASP A 303 -20.62 -8.81 -20.56
C ASP A 303 -19.54 -9.89 -20.46
N GLN A 304 -19.39 -10.67 -21.55
CA GLN A 304 -18.42 -11.76 -21.61
C GLN A 304 -16.98 -11.25 -21.54
N GLU A 305 -16.68 -10.09 -22.13
CA GLU A 305 -15.34 -9.53 -22.17
C GLU A 305 -14.88 -9.12 -20.78
N TYR A 306 -15.74 -8.41 -20.03
CA TYR A 306 -15.51 -8.10 -18.62
C TYR A 306 -15.32 -9.37 -17.78
N ALA A 307 -16.22 -10.36 -17.94
CA ALA A 307 -16.15 -11.59 -17.16
C ALA A 307 -14.83 -12.35 -17.40
N ASP A 308 -14.40 -12.44 -18.66
CA ASP A 308 -13.13 -13.09 -19.02
C ASP A 308 -11.91 -12.29 -18.52
N GLN A 309 -11.97 -10.96 -18.52
CA GLN A 309 -10.92 -10.11 -17.96
C GLN A 309 -10.80 -10.22 -16.45
N ARG A 310 -11.93 -10.23 -15.76
CA ARG A 310 -11.93 -10.43 -14.32
C ARG A 310 -11.46 -11.84 -13.96
N LEU A 311 -11.94 -12.88 -14.63
CA LEU A 311 -11.56 -14.26 -14.30
C LEU A 311 -10.07 -14.54 -14.52
N ARG A 312 -9.43 -13.93 -15.52
CA ARG A 312 -7.99 -14.09 -15.76
C ARG A 312 -7.13 -13.31 -14.77
N ASN A 313 -7.59 -12.14 -14.31
CA ASN A 313 -6.81 -11.27 -13.42
C ASN A 313 -7.14 -11.49 -11.93
N GLU A 314 -8.38 -11.82 -11.59
CA GLU A 314 -8.89 -12.04 -10.23
C GLU A 314 -9.50 -13.45 -10.03
N PRO A 315 -8.72 -14.53 -10.17
CA PRO A 315 -9.22 -15.90 -10.04
C PRO A 315 -9.52 -16.32 -8.58
N LEU A 316 -9.07 -15.52 -7.60
CA LEU A 316 -9.19 -15.79 -6.17
C LEU A 316 -9.82 -14.59 -5.47
N VAL A 317 -10.43 -14.83 -4.31
CA VAL A 317 -10.94 -13.78 -3.42
C VAL A 317 -10.62 -14.13 -1.97
N GLU A 318 -10.19 -13.13 -1.20
CA GLU A 318 -10.01 -13.28 0.25
C GLU A 318 -11.38 -13.25 0.94
N ILE A 319 -11.72 -14.34 1.64
CA ILE A 319 -12.98 -14.46 2.38
C ILE A 319 -12.84 -14.07 3.86
N THR A 320 -11.63 -13.94 4.40
CA THR A 320 -11.39 -13.58 5.81
C THR A 320 -10.01 -12.94 5.97
N GLN A 321 -9.96 -11.86 6.76
CA GLN A 321 -8.74 -11.21 7.25
C GLN A 321 -8.91 -10.74 8.69
N VAL A 322 -7.84 -10.16 9.25
CA VAL A 322 -7.84 -9.63 10.62
C VAL A 322 -8.89 -8.52 10.84
N LYS A 323 -9.26 -7.77 9.79
CA LYS A 323 -10.26 -6.69 9.84
C LYS A 323 -11.71 -7.20 9.74
N GLY A 324 -11.91 -8.48 9.40
CA GLY A 324 -13.24 -9.09 9.30
C GLY A 324 -13.35 -10.22 8.27
N THR A 325 -14.51 -10.86 8.26
CA THR A 325 -14.91 -11.88 7.27
C THR A 325 -15.81 -11.22 6.23
N SER A 326 -15.58 -11.53 4.95
CA SER A 326 -16.36 -11.06 3.79
C SER A 326 -17.35 -12.10 3.30
#